data_AF-A0A3P7DW54-F1
#
_entry.id   AF-A0A3P7DW54-F1
#
_cell.length_a   1.000
_cell.length_b   1.000
_cell.length_c   1.000
_cell.angle_alpha   90.00
_cell.angle_beta   90.00
_cell.angle_gamma   90.00
#
_symmetry.space_group_name_H-M   'P 1'
#
loop_
_entity.id
_entity.type
_entity.pdbx_description
1 polymer ?
#
loop_
_entity_poly.entity_id
_entity_poly.type
_entity_poly.pdbx_seq_one_letter_code
_entity_poly.pdbx_strand_id
1 'polypeptide(L)'
;MTSGTPSGNYIQNPIQCQWVERNRICGRLFYSIEYIVSHLQHEHVGVSDGTFHVCQWKDCSRRGKIFKAKYKLVNHIRVHTGERPFPCTMCSKVFARSENLKIHQRTHTG
;
A
#
# COMPACT_ATOMS: atom_id res chain seq x y z
N MET A 1 6.78 12.49 32.36
CA MET A 1 7.02 11.14 31.80
C MET A 1 6.83 11.25 30.30
N THR A 2 7.92 11.29 29.55
CA THR A 2 7.94 11.66 28.12
C THR A 2 7.34 10.54 27.27
N SER A 3 6.24 10.88 26.59
CA SER A 3 5.56 10.07 25.60
C SER A 3 6.51 9.76 24.43
N GLY A 4 7.08 8.56 24.42
CA GLY A 4 7.81 8.04 23.26
C GLY A 4 6.82 7.69 22.17
N THR A 5 6.67 8.57 21.17
CA THR A 5 5.98 8.26 19.91
C THR A 5 6.67 7.05 19.27
N PRO A 6 5.97 5.94 18.97
CA PRO A 6 6.53 4.90 18.14
C PRO A 6 6.69 5.47 16.73
N SER A 7 7.93 5.45 16.24
CA SER A 7 8.29 5.79 14.87
C SER A 7 7.23 5.28 13.90
N GLY A 8 6.55 6.20 13.22
CA GLY A 8 5.74 5.87 12.07
C GLY A 8 6.61 5.05 11.12
N ASN A 9 6.15 3.85 10.79
CA ASN A 9 6.83 2.93 9.88
C ASN A 9 6.92 3.58 8.50
N TYR A 10 7.91 4.46 8.33
CA TYR A 10 8.34 4.98 7.04
C TYR A 10 8.91 3.80 6.26
N ILE A 11 8.46 3.62 5.02
CA ILE A 11 9.07 2.65 4.13
C ILE A 11 10.54 3.08 3.98
N GLN A 12 11.46 2.31 4.55
CA GLN A 12 12.89 2.68 4.60
C GLN A 12 13.50 2.81 3.20
N ASN A 13 12.85 2.23 2.19
CA ASN A 13 13.27 2.27 0.80
C ASN A 13 12.19 2.90 -0.09
N PRO A 14 12.57 3.67 -1.12
CA PRO A 14 11.60 4.20 -2.07
C PRO A 14 10.86 3.06 -2.78
N ILE A 15 9.55 3.23 -2.93
CA ILE A 15 8.69 2.34 -3.71
C ILE A 15 8.88 2.66 -5.20
N GLN A 16 9.32 1.68 -5.98
CA GLN A 16 9.45 1.83 -7.42
C GLN A 16 8.14 1.48 -8.14
N CYS A 17 7.68 2.34 -9.04
CA CYS A 17 6.58 2.04 -9.95
C CYS A 17 6.97 0.94 -10.94
N GLN A 18 6.27 -0.18 -10.86
CA GLN A 18 6.47 -1.36 -11.72
C GLN A 18 5.48 -1.40 -12.89
N TRP A 19 4.88 -0.27 -13.30
CA TRP A 19 4.05 -0.25 -14.51
C TRP A 19 4.90 -0.55 -15.73
N VAL A 20 4.41 -1.42 -16.61
CA VAL A 20 5.07 -1.77 -17.88
C VAL A 20 4.24 -1.28 -19.05
N GLU A 21 4.83 -0.42 -19.88
CA GLU A 21 4.29 0.01 -21.17
C GLU A 21 5.29 -0.30 -22.29
N ARG A 22 4.88 -1.09 -23.29
CA ARG A 22 5.73 -1.45 -24.46
C ARG A 22 7.15 -1.92 -24.06
N ASN A 23 7.24 -2.80 -23.06
CA ASN A 23 8.48 -3.32 -22.47
C ASN A 23 9.37 -2.29 -21.75
N ARG A 24 8.86 -1.09 -21.46
CA ARG A 24 9.52 -0.09 -20.60
C ARG A 24 8.83 -0.04 -19.25
N ILE A 25 9.63 -0.08 -18.19
CA ILE A 25 9.13 0.11 -16.82
C ILE A 25 9.12 1.61 -16.52
N CYS A 26 8.03 2.12 -15.94
CA CYS A 26 7.95 3.52 -15.53
C CYS A 26 9.08 3.90 -14.56
N GLY A 27 9.32 3.08 -13.54
CA GLY A 27 10.50 3.18 -12.67
C GLY A 27 10.52 4.39 -11.73
N ARG A 28 9.52 5.29 -11.77
CA ARG A 28 9.45 6.43 -10.85
C ARG A 28 9.40 5.96 -9.39
N LEU A 29 10.13 6.67 -8.53
CA LEU A 29 10.26 6.37 -7.10
C LEU A 29 9.26 7.19 -6.28
N PHE A 30 8.70 6.58 -5.24
CA PHE A 30 7.73 7.18 -4.35
C PHE A 30 8.02 6.83 -2.90
N TYR A 31 7.71 7.75 -1.98
CA TYR A 31 7.90 7.56 -0.54
C TYR A 31 6.57 7.35 0.21
N SER A 32 5.48 7.11 -0.53
CA SER A 32 4.15 6.87 0.04
C SER A 32 3.32 6.03 -0.91
N ILE A 33 2.55 5.09 -0.35
CA ILE A 33 1.56 4.33 -1.12
C ILE A 33 0.50 5.26 -1.70
N GLU A 34 0.12 6.32 -1.00
CA GLU A 34 -0.87 7.28 -1.51
C GLU A 34 -0.38 7.95 -2.80
N TYR A 35 0.89 8.38 -2.83
CA TYR A 35 1.45 9.05 -4.01
C TYR A 35 1.67 8.11 -5.18
N ILE A 36 2.17 6.89 -4.96
CA ILE A 36 2.28 5.90 -6.06
C ILE A 36 0.91 5.48 -6.58
N VAL A 37 -0.12 5.38 -5.73
CA VAL A 37 -1.49 5.10 -6.19
C VAL A 37 -1.99 6.23 -7.09
N SER A 38 -1.86 7.49 -6.67
CA SER A 38 -2.24 8.64 -7.51
C SER A 38 -1.48 8.65 -8.84
N HIS A 39 -0.16 8.42 -8.81
CA HIS A 39 0.67 8.29 -10.02
C HIS A 39 0.16 7.17 -10.95
N LEU A 40 -0.11 5.98 -10.42
CA LEU A 40 -0.62 4.86 -11.20
C LEU A 40 -1.96 5.20 -11.86
N GLN A 41 -2.90 5.82 -11.14
CA GLN A 41 -4.22 6.10 -11.68
C GLN A 41 -4.19 7.21 -12.75
N HIS A 42 -3.43 8.28 -12.52
CA HIS A 42 -3.41 9.44 -13.42
C HIS A 42 -2.53 9.22 -14.65
N GLU A 43 -1.33 8.67 -14.47
CA GLU A 43 -0.34 8.61 -15.54
C GLU A 43 -0.49 7.36 -16.41
N HIS A 44 -1.02 6.27 -15.84
CA HIS A 44 -0.97 4.96 -16.48
C HIS A 44 -2.34 4.32 -16.73
N VAL A 45 -3.27 4.43 -15.78
CA VAL A 45 -4.64 3.92 -15.98
C VAL A 45 -5.48 4.91 -16.81
N GLY A 46 -5.19 6.21 -16.70
CA GLY A 46 -5.92 7.26 -17.43
C GLY A 46 -7.32 7.52 -16.87
N VAL A 47 -7.55 7.26 -15.58
CA VAL A 47 -8.84 7.53 -14.92
C VAL A 47 -8.74 8.86 -14.17
N SER A 48 -9.35 9.90 -14.73
CA SER A 48 -9.36 11.25 -14.16
C SER A 48 -10.44 11.47 -13.10
N ASP A 49 -11.64 10.89 -13.28
CA ASP A 49 -12.80 11.11 -12.39
C ASP A 49 -12.74 10.29 -11.08
N GLY A 50 -11.83 9.31 -10.99
CA GLY A 50 -11.74 8.44 -9.81
C GLY A 50 -12.90 7.46 -9.64
N THR A 51 -13.77 7.30 -10.64
CA THR A 51 -14.92 6.38 -10.64
C THR A 51 -14.51 4.93 -10.36
N PHE A 52 -13.33 4.53 -10.87
CA PHE A 52 -12.79 3.18 -10.74
C PHE A 52 -11.30 3.25 -10.43
N HIS A 53 -10.83 2.35 -9.57
CA HIS A 53 -9.41 2.26 -9.25
C HIS A 53 -8.84 0.93 -9.71
N VAL A 54 -7.78 0.93 -10.51
CA VAL A 54 -7.26 -0.28 -11.16
C VAL A 54 -5.84 -0.59 -10.70
N CYS A 55 -5.57 -1.84 -10.36
CA CYS A 55 -4.20 -2.31 -10.15
C CYS A 55 -3.61 -2.87 -11.45
N GLN A 56 -2.45 -2.36 -11.84
CA GLN A 56 -1.74 -2.78 -13.05
C GLN A 56 -0.26 -3.07 -12.77
N TRP A 57 0.04 -3.45 -11.53
CA TRP A 57 1.39 -3.86 -11.14
C TRP A 57 1.84 -5.07 -11.96
N LYS A 58 3.11 -5.07 -12.42
CA LYS A 58 3.67 -6.09 -13.34
C LYS A 58 3.34 -7.53 -12.93
N ASP A 59 3.65 -7.89 -11.69
CA ASP A 59 3.54 -9.26 -11.17
C ASP A 59 2.29 -9.46 -10.28
N CYS A 60 1.24 -8.65 -10.47
CA CYS A 60 0.00 -8.81 -9.72
C CYS A 60 -0.87 -9.92 -10.32
N SER A 61 -1.18 -10.94 -9.52
CA SER A 61 -2.19 -11.97 -9.87
C SER A 61 -3.59 -11.40 -10.17
N ARG A 62 -3.88 -10.17 -9.72
CA ARG A 62 -5.15 -9.44 -9.96
C ARG A 62 -4.95 -8.22 -10.86
N ARG A 63 -3.99 -8.27 -11.79
CA ARG A 63 -3.77 -7.22 -12.79
C ARG A 63 -5.06 -6.90 -13.55
N GLY A 64 -5.36 -5.62 -13.75
CA GLY A 64 -6.59 -5.13 -14.38
C GLY A 64 -7.83 -5.15 -13.47
N LYS A 65 -7.72 -5.66 -12.23
CA LYS A 65 -8.86 -5.68 -11.31
C LYS A 65 -9.28 -4.27 -10.92
N ILE A 66 -10.59 -4.02 -11.06
CA ILE A 66 -11.25 -2.80 -10.62
C ILE A 66 -11.62 -2.88 -9.14
N PHE A 67 -11.25 -1.84 -8.40
CA PHE A 67 -11.60 -1.59 -7.01
C PHE A 67 -12.60 -0.44 -6.96
N LYS A 68 -13.72 -0.66 -6.25
CA LYS A 68 -14.82 0.32 -6.12
C LYS A 68 -14.48 1.53 -5.22
N ALA A 69 -13.29 1.55 -4.60
CA ALA A 69 -12.89 2.63 -3.70
C ALA A 69 -11.37 2.73 -3.58
N LYS A 70 -10.84 3.96 -3.48
CA LYS A 70 -9.40 4.25 -3.43
C LYS A 70 -8.70 3.49 -2.31
N TYR A 71 -9.27 3.51 -1.10
CA TYR A 71 -8.66 2.83 0.06
C TYR A 71 -8.54 1.30 -0.14
N LYS A 72 -9.40 0.68 -0.96
CA LYS A 72 -9.28 -0.75 -1.29
C LYS A 72 -8.10 -0.99 -2.23
N LEU A 73 -7.87 -0.11 -3.21
CA LEU A 73 -6.67 -0.14 -4.05
C LEU A 73 -5.41 0.11 -3.19
N VAL A 74 -5.38 1.14 -2.34
CA VAL A 74 -4.26 1.43 -1.42
C VAL A 74 -3.90 0.20 -0.58
N ASN A 75 -4.89 -0.43 0.06
CA ASN A 75 -4.69 -1.65 0.84
C ASN A 75 -4.18 -2.82 -0.02
N HIS A 76 -4.58 -2.89 -1.29
CA HIS A 76 -4.06 -3.88 -2.23
C HIS A 76 -2.62 -3.57 -2.65
N ILE A 77 -2.24 -2.31 -2.87
CA ILE A 77 -0.86 -1.95 -3.25
C ILE A 77 0.14 -2.34 -2.15
N ARG A 78 -0.27 -2.38 -0.87
CA ARG A 78 0.57 -2.89 0.23
C ARG A 78 1.09 -4.32 0.02
N VAL A 79 0.40 -5.17 -0.76
CA VAL A 79 0.93 -6.51 -1.06
C VAL A 79 2.16 -6.44 -1.95
N HIS A 80 2.25 -5.42 -2.80
CA HIS A 80 3.36 -5.24 -3.73
C HIS A 80 4.55 -4.53 -3.10
N THR A 81 4.27 -3.55 -2.24
CA THR A 81 5.31 -2.72 -1.62
C THR A 81 5.86 -3.32 -0.32
N GLY A 82 5.14 -4.27 0.28
CA GLY A 82 5.50 -4.85 1.56
C GLY A 82 5.29 -3.93 2.76
N GLU A 83 4.68 -2.75 2.57
CA GLU A 83 4.43 -1.80 3.66
C GLU A 83 3.51 -2.39 4.73
N ARG A 84 3.92 -2.26 5.99
CA ARG A 84 3.18 -2.74 7.16
C ARG A 84 3.08 -1.62 8.21
N PRO A 85 2.14 -0.67 8.03
CA PRO A 85 2.12 0.54 8.84
C PRO A 85 1.49 0.35 10.22
N PHE A 86 0.94 -0.83 10.51
CA PHE A 86 0.23 -1.09 11.76
C PHE A 86 1.05 -2.00 12.68
N PRO A 87 1.94 -1.43 13.51
CA PRO A 87 2.66 -2.18 14.53
C PRO A 87 1.73 -2.57 15.69
N CYS A 88 1.96 -3.74 16.26
CA CYS A 88 1.38 -4.08 17.54
C CYS A 88 2.12 -3.35 18.67
N THR A 89 1.39 -2.84 19.65
CA THR A 89 1.97 -2.14 20.80
C THR A 89 2.45 -3.09 21.90
N MET A 90 2.03 -4.36 21.85
CA MET A 90 2.35 -5.38 22.86
C MET A 90 3.48 -6.32 22.41
N CYS A 91 3.79 -6.36 21.10
CA CYS A 91 4.86 -7.19 20.56
C CYS A 91 5.40 -6.62 19.24
N SER A 92 6.52 -7.14 18.76
CA SER A 92 7.20 -6.62 17.56
C SER A 92 6.53 -6.99 16.22
N LYS A 93 5.30 -7.52 16.22
CA LYS A 93 4.60 -7.91 14.97
C LYS A 93 4.02 -6.68 14.26
N VAL A 94 4.18 -6.62 12.93
CA VAL A 94 3.65 -5.55 12.07
C VAL A 94 2.66 -6.08 11.03
N PHE A 95 1.60 -5.32 10.77
CA PHE A 95 0.49 -5.70 9.92
C PHE A 95 0.28 -4.70 8.77
N ALA A 96 -0.12 -5.22 7.60
CA ALA A 96 -0.47 -4.40 6.43
C ALA A 96 -1.90 -3.80 6.51
N ARG A 97 -2.76 -4.33 7.39
CA ARG A 97 -4.15 -3.89 7.58
C ARG A 97 -4.47 -3.73 9.05
N SER A 98 -5.20 -2.67 9.40
CA SER A 98 -5.62 -2.37 10.77
C SER A 98 -6.55 -3.45 11.34
N GLU A 99 -7.43 -4.01 10.53
CA GLU A 99 -8.31 -5.12 10.92
C GLU A 99 -7.50 -6.35 11.39
N ASN A 100 -6.43 -6.70 10.66
CA ASN A 100 -5.56 -7.81 11.04
C ASN A 100 -4.85 -7.53 12.37
N LEU A 101 -4.40 -6.28 12.60
CA LEU A 101 -3.83 -5.88 13.88
C LEU A 101 -4.86 -6.00 15.01
N LYS A 102 -6.09 -5.53 14.82
CA LYS A 102 -7.16 -5.63 15.83
C LYS A 102 -7.46 -7.08 16.20
N ILE A 103 -7.52 -7.97 15.22
CA ILE A 103 -7.70 -9.42 15.46
C ILE A 103 -6.51 -9.97 16.24
N HIS A 104 -5.29 -9.62 15.83
CA HIS A 104 -4.08 -10.03 16.55
C HIS A 104 -4.06 -9.53 17.99
N GLN A 105 -4.49 -8.31 18.27
CA GLN A 105 -4.45 -7.75 19.62
C GLN A 105 -5.31 -8.56 20.61
N ARG A 106 -6.38 -9.21 20.14
CA ARG A 106 -7.20 -10.11 20.97
C ARG A 106 -6.41 -11.33 21.48
N THR A 107 -5.30 -11.70 20.82
CA THR A 107 -4.45 -12.82 21.28
C THR A 107 -3.54 -12.44 22.46
N HIS A 108 -3.48 -11.16 22.86
CA HIS A 108 -2.75 -10.73 24.05
C HIS A 108 -3.64 -10.66 25.29
N THR A 109 -4.95 -10.51 25.09
CA THR A 109 -5.94 -10.37 26.16
C THR A 109 -6.72 -11.65 26.44
N GLY A 110 -6.60 -12.66 25.56
CA GLY A 110 -7.19 -13.99 25.74
C GLY A 110 -6.25 -14.90 26.50
#